data_AF-A0A0D7CIC9-F1
#
_entry.id   AF-A0A0D7CIC9-F1
#
_cell.length_a   1.000
_cell.length_b   1.000
_cell.length_c   1.000
_cell.angle_alpha   90.00
_cell.angle_beta   90.00
_cell.angle_gamma   90.00
#
_symmetry.space_group_name_H-M   'P 1'
#
loop_
_entity.id
_entity.type
_entity.pdbx_description
1 polymer ?
#
loop_
_entity_poly.entity_id
_entity_poly.type
_entity_poly.pdbx_seq_one_letter_code
_entity_poly.pdbx_strand_id
1 'polypeptide(L)'
;MEQSLLTSIDAVVGDGRATISADDSVIVEIVKETIRSGRAASFYLPQGQAEAVKAWYWTSERLKSSNIRVVLEEEKARIRSELGIEVNSFRCSRIECECGQVYGGFEFLQQGVREHGVDAVKAVFEMKNTMLFRANPAFRAICPNCREMLGDLEYDCDQYGGCCLAPA
;
A
#
# COMPACT_ATOMS: atom_id res chain seq x y z
N MET A 1 -30.20 3.85 6.24
CA MET A 1 -28.85 3.67 6.81
C MET A 1 -28.99 2.86 8.07
N GLU A 2 -28.37 1.69 8.12
CA GLU A 2 -28.57 0.72 9.20
C GLU A 2 -27.81 1.14 10.46
N GLN A 3 -28.37 0.84 11.64
CA GLN A 3 -27.76 1.18 12.94
C GLN A 3 -26.36 0.58 13.09
N SER A 4 -26.14 -0.64 12.59
CA SER A 4 -24.84 -1.32 12.57
C SER A 4 -23.77 -0.51 11.83
N LEU A 5 -24.11 0.06 10.68
CA LEU A 5 -23.20 0.89 9.91
C LEU A 5 -22.82 2.17 10.67
N LEU A 6 -23.78 2.83 11.30
CA LEU A 6 -23.52 4.04 12.11
C LEU A 6 -22.63 3.74 13.32
N THR A 7 -22.83 2.62 14.00
CA THR A 7 -21.95 2.18 15.10
C THR A 7 -20.52 1.94 14.61
N SER A 8 -20.35 1.31 13.45
CA SER A 8 -19.01 1.10 12.88
C SER A 8 -18.34 2.41 12.47
N ILE A 9 -19.09 3.36 11.90
CA ILE A 9 -18.59 4.70 11.58
C ILE A 9 -18.20 5.45 12.85
N ASP A 10 -19.06 5.43 13.88
CA ASP A 10 -18.80 6.08 15.17
C ASP A 10 -17.53 5.52 15.83
N ALA A 11 -17.34 4.19 15.80
CA ALA A 11 -16.12 3.57 16.31
C ALA A 11 -14.86 4.00 15.54
N VAL A 12 -14.94 4.09 14.20
CA VAL A 12 -13.82 4.56 13.36
C VAL A 12 -13.48 6.01 13.68
N VAL A 13 -14.48 6.88 13.79
CA VAL A 13 -14.31 8.30 14.12
C VAL A 13 -13.79 8.49 15.55
N GLY A 14 -14.30 7.70 16.49
CA GLY A 14 -13.87 7.70 17.90
C GLY A 14 -12.39 7.35 18.08
N ASP A 15 -11.79 6.61 17.15
CA ASP A 15 -10.35 6.30 17.14
C ASP A 15 -9.51 7.35 16.36
N GLY A 16 -10.05 8.55 16.17
CA GLY A 16 -9.34 9.70 15.59
C GLY A 16 -9.26 9.71 14.06
N ARG A 17 -10.05 8.89 13.37
CA ARG A 17 -10.09 8.84 11.89
C ARG A 17 -11.23 9.70 11.35
N ALA A 18 -11.12 10.10 10.10
CA ALA A 18 -12.20 10.79 9.39
C ALA A 18 -12.98 9.83 8.49
N THR A 19 -14.30 10.02 8.41
CA THR A 19 -15.16 9.39 7.40
C THR A 19 -15.73 10.46 6.49
N ILE A 20 -15.60 10.29 5.18
CA ILE A 20 -16.04 11.25 4.17
C ILE A 20 -17.01 10.52 3.23
N SER A 21 -18.20 11.09 3.03
CA SER A 21 -19.18 10.61 2.04
C SER A 21 -19.36 11.71 1.00
N ALA A 22 -18.93 11.43 -0.24
CA ALA A 22 -19.03 12.33 -1.38
C ALA A 22 -19.10 11.52 -2.67
N ASP A 23 -19.35 12.19 -3.79
CA ASP A 23 -19.30 11.57 -5.12
C ASP A 23 -17.90 11.00 -5.41
N ASP A 24 -17.83 9.94 -6.21
CA ASP A 24 -16.58 9.25 -6.55
C ASP A 24 -15.50 10.20 -7.09
N SER A 25 -15.88 11.17 -7.92
CA SER A 25 -14.95 12.16 -8.49
C SER A 25 -14.31 13.05 -7.42
N VAL A 26 -15.08 13.44 -6.39
CA VAL A 26 -14.58 14.26 -5.28
C VAL A 26 -13.59 13.46 -4.43
N ILE A 27 -13.92 12.21 -4.09
CA ILE A 27 -13.01 11.34 -3.34
C ILE A 27 -11.71 11.11 -4.11
N VAL A 28 -11.81 10.79 -5.41
CA VAL A 28 -10.63 10.59 -6.27
C VAL A 28 -9.76 11.84 -6.32
N GLU A 29 -10.32 13.04 -6.46
CA GLU A 29 -9.53 14.28 -6.46
C GLU A 29 -8.88 14.58 -5.09
N ILE A 30 -9.54 14.26 -3.97
CA ILE A 30 -8.93 14.36 -2.63
C ILE A 30 -7.67 13.48 -2.54
N VAL A 31 -7.74 12.25 -3.03
CA VAL A 31 -6.61 11.33 -3.03
C VAL A 31 -5.48 11.87 -3.92
N LYS A 32 -5.80 12.32 -5.13
CA LYS A 32 -4.80 12.92 -6.06
C LYS A 32 -4.12 14.13 -5.46
N GLU A 33 -4.87 15.04 -4.85
CA GLU A 33 -4.32 16.24 -4.22
C GLU A 33 -3.44 15.89 -3.02
N THR A 34 -3.82 14.88 -2.25
CA THR A 34 -2.99 14.39 -1.14
C THR A 34 -1.66 13.84 -1.63
N ILE A 35 -1.67 13.08 -2.74
CA ILE A 35 -0.45 12.60 -3.40
C ILE A 35 0.40 13.78 -3.87
N ARG A 36 -0.18 14.71 -4.65
CA ARG A 36 0.52 15.88 -5.23
C ARG A 36 1.15 16.78 -4.18
N SER A 37 0.46 16.98 -3.05
CA SER A 37 0.94 17.85 -1.97
C SER A 37 2.02 17.23 -1.09
N GLY A 38 2.43 15.99 -1.35
CA GLY A 38 3.43 15.28 -0.54
C GLY A 38 2.94 14.90 0.85
N ARG A 39 1.64 15.04 1.14
CA ARG A 39 1.08 14.75 2.46
C ARG A 39 0.85 13.26 2.64
N ALA A 40 1.22 12.75 3.81
CA ALA A 40 1.03 11.36 4.18
C ALA A 40 -0.43 11.08 4.56
N ALA A 41 -1.06 10.11 3.91
CA ALA A 41 -2.40 9.64 4.27
C ALA A 41 -2.62 8.18 3.86
N SER A 42 -3.59 7.53 4.51
CA SER A 42 -4.07 6.21 4.13
C SER A 42 -5.56 6.29 3.83
N PHE A 43 -5.97 5.77 2.68
CA PHE A 43 -7.33 5.80 2.18
C PHE A 43 -7.86 4.38 2.04
N TYR A 44 -9.05 4.15 2.58
CA TYR A 44 -9.78 2.91 2.42
C TYR A 44 -10.87 3.15 1.38
N LEU A 45 -10.62 2.73 0.14
CA LEU A 45 -11.44 3.08 -1.02
C LEU A 45 -12.19 1.87 -1.56
N PRO A 46 -13.45 2.02 -2.00
CA PRO A 46 -14.08 1.06 -2.90
C PRO A 46 -13.22 0.80 -4.14
N GLN A 47 -13.34 -0.41 -4.69
CA GLN A 47 -12.51 -0.85 -5.82
C GLN A 47 -12.52 0.13 -7.00
N GLY A 48 -13.68 0.63 -7.44
CA GLY A 48 -13.76 1.57 -8.56
C GLY A 48 -13.03 2.90 -8.33
N GLN A 49 -13.05 3.42 -7.09
CA GLN A 49 -12.31 4.63 -6.74
C GLN A 49 -10.80 4.36 -6.72
N ALA A 50 -10.37 3.22 -6.17
CA ALA A 50 -8.97 2.81 -6.16
C ALA A 50 -8.43 2.61 -7.59
N GLU A 51 -9.19 1.95 -8.46
CA GLU A 51 -8.84 1.76 -9.87
C GLU A 51 -8.70 3.10 -10.61
N ALA A 52 -9.59 4.06 -10.36
CA ALA A 52 -9.51 5.39 -10.94
C ALA A 52 -8.24 6.15 -10.52
N VAL A 53 -7.85 6.06 -9.24
CA VAL A 53 -6.60 6.65 -8.74
C VAL A 53 -5.39 5.93 -9.35
N LYS A 54 -5.40 4.59 -9.39
CA LYS A 54 -4.32 3.78 -9.99
C LYS A 54 -4.12 4.10 -11.47
N ALA A 55 -5.19 4.19 -12.24
CA ALA A 55 -5.14 4.51 -13.67
C ALA A 55 -4.55 5.91 -13.93
N TRP A 56 -4.83 6.86 -13.06
CA TRP A 56 -4.24 8.20 -13.12
C TRP A 56 -2.76 8.21 -12.72
N TYR A 57 -2.40 7.50 -11.66
CA TYR A 57 -1.05 7.55 -11.09
C TYR A 57 -0.05 6.66 -11.84
N TRP A 58 -0.40 5.40 -12.07
CA TRP A 58 0.46 4.38 -12.69
C TRP A 58 0.38 4.42 -14.21
N THR A 59 0.79 5.55 -14.80
CA THR A 59 0.91 5.65 -16.26
C THR A 59 2.04 4.76 -16.77
N SER A 60 1.98 4.39 -18.05
CA SER A 60 3.06 3.64 -18.72
C SER A 60 4.42 4.36 -18.63
N GLU A 61 4.41 5.69 -18.62
CA GLU A 61 5.63 6.50 -18.43
C GLU A 61 6.16 6.37 -17.01
N ARG A 62 5.29 6.50 -16.00
CA ARG A 62 5.67 6.35 -14.60
C ARG A 62 6.18 4.94 -14.28
N LEU A 63 5.52 3.91 -14.81
CA LEU A 63 5.99 2.53 -14.64
C LEU A 63 7.39 2.33 -15.23
N LYS A 64 7.72 2.99 -16.35
CA LYS A 64 9.06 2.94 -16.97
C LYS A 64 10.11 3.73 -16.19
N SER A 65 9.74 4.84 -15.58
CA SER A 65 10.67 5.68 -14.80
C SER A 65 10.80 5.22 -13.34
N SER A 66 9.83 4.48 -12.81
CA SER A 66 9.89 3.87 -11.48
C SER A 66 10.76 2.61 -11.48
N ASN A 67 11.34 2.26 -10.33
CA ASN A 67 12.02 0.97 -10.15
C ASN A 67 11.08 -0.14 -9.69
N ILE A 68 9.77 0.01 -9.88
CA ILE A 68 8.79 -1.00 -9.48
C ILE A 68 8.89 -2.22 -10.41
N ARG A 69 8.93 -3.41 -9.82
CA ARG A 69 9.03 -4.66 -10.57
C ARG A 69 7.99 -5.65 -10.10
N VAL A 70 7.53 -6.49 -11.02
CA VAL A 70 6.65 -7.61 -10.69
C VAL A 70 7.40 -8.56 -9.76
N VAL A 71 6.76 -8.92 -8.65
CA VAL A 71 7.25 -9.97 -7.76
C VAL A 71 7.11 -11.32 -8.48
N LEU A 72 8.21 -12.04 -8.66
CA LEU A 72 8.24 -13.29 -9.42
C LEU A 72 7.55 -14.43 -8.65
N GLU A 73 7.08 -15.46 -9.36
CA GLU A 73 6.38 -16.61 -8.76
C GLU A 73 7.19 -17.31 -7.65
N GLU A 74 8.51 -17.38 -7.80
CA GLU A 74 9.41 -17.92 -6.76
C GLU A 74 9.36 -17.08 -5.48
N GLU A 75 9.36 -15.75 -5.61
CA GLU A 75 9.26 -14.82 -4.49
C GLU A 75 7.85 -14.87 -3.87
N LYS A 76 6.79 -15.01 -4.67
CA LYS A 76 5.42 -15.21 -4.18
C LYS A 76 5.28 -16.53 -3.40
N ALA A 77 5.86 -17.61 -3.92
CA ALA A 77 5.86 -18.91 -3.24
C ALA A 77 6.56 -18.80 -1.88
N ARG A 78 7.68 -18.09 -1.82
CA ARG A 78 8.42 -17.80 -0.58
C ARG A 78 7.60 -16.97 0.40
N ILE A 79 6.96 -15.89 -0.06
CA ILE A 79 6.03 -15.07 0.74
C ILE A 79 4.93 -15.95 1.34
N ARG A 80 4.32 -16.83 0.53
CA ARG A 80 3.28 -17.74 0.99
C ARG A 80 3.81 -18.74 2.03
N SER A 81 4.96 -19.37 1.77
CA SER A 81 5.48 -20.42 2.65
C SER A 81 6.04 -19.88 3.98
N GLU A 82 6.73 -18.74 3.95
CA GLU A 82 7.41 -18.19 5.13
C GLU A 82 6.55 -17.20 5.92
N LEU A 83 5.72 -16.41 5.24
CA LEU A 83 4.91 -15.36 5.87
C LEU A 83 3.43 -15.73 5.94
N GLY A 84 3.01 -16.78 5.22
CA GLY A 84 1.61 -17.20 5.17
C GLY A 84 0.70 -16.22 4.42
N ILE A 85 1.25 -15.31 3.62
CA ILE A 85 0.49 -14.26 2.91
C ILE A 85 0.33 -14.65 1.44
N GLU A 86 -0.87 -14.48 0.89
CA GLU A 86 -1.13 -14.68 -0.53
C GLU A 86 -1.13 -13.35 -1.28
N VAL A 87 -0.21 -13.23 -2.25
CA VAL A 87 -0.11 -12.05 -3.11
C VAL A 87 -0.24 -12.44 -4.58
N ASN A 88 -1.04 -11.67 -5.32
CA ASN A 88 -1.31 -11.91 -6.74
C ASN A 88 -0.48 -10.99 -7.65
N SER A 89 -1.04 -9.86 -8.07
CA SER A 89 -0.43 -8.91 -9.02
C SER A 89 0.59 -7.96 -8.38
N PHE A 90 1.29 -8.42 -7.35
CA PHE A 90 2.13 -7.55 -6.54
C PHE A 90 3.37 -7.06 -7.30
N ARG A 91 3.57 -5.75 -7.30
CA ARG A 91 4.74 -5.06 -7.81
C ARG A 91 5.35 -4.23 -6.70
N CYS A 92 6.67 -4.24 -6.59
CA CYS A 92 7.38 -3.51 -5.55
C CYS A 92 8.70 -2.97 -6.10
N SER A 93 9.10 -1.79 -5.64
CA SER A 93 10.44 -1.26 -5.89
C SER A 93 11.49 -2.11 -5.21
N ARG A 94 12.69 -2.19 -5.81
CA ARG A 94 13.84 -2.85 -5.21
C ARG A 94 14.85 -1.81 -4.75
N ILE A 95 15.37 -1.96 -3.54
CA ILE A 95 16.38 -1.07 -2.98
C ILE A 95 17.60 -1.90 -2.62
N GLU A 96 18.73 -1.61 -3.27
CA GLU A 96 20.01 -2.24 -2.94
C GLU A 96 20.62 -1.53 -1.74
N CYS A 97 20.93 -2.29 -0.70
CA CYS A 97 21.65 -1.81 0.48
C CYS A 97 23.16 -1.94 0.26
N GLU A 98 23.95 -1.05 0.87
CA GLU A 98 25.43 -1.09 0.81
C GLU A 98 26.01 -2.42 1.33
N CYS A 99 25.28 -3.13 2.21
CA CYS A 99 25.69 -4.46 2.68
C CYS A 99 25.47 -5.59 1.65
N GLY A 100 25.05 -5.28 0.42
CA GLY A 100 24.79 -6.22 -0.66
C GLY A 100 23.44 -6.93 -0.61
N GLN A 101 22.58 -6.59 0.36
CA GLN A 101 21.21 -7.13 0.41
C GLN A 101 20.24 -6.29 -0.41
N VAL A 102 19.27 -6.96 -1.01
CA VAL A 102 18.19 -6.30 -1.76
C VAL A 102 16.93 -6.31 -0.90
N TYR A 103 16.35 -5.13 -0.70
CA TYR A 103 15.04 -4.99 -0.10
C TYR A 103 13.98 -4.98 -1.21
N GLY A 104 13.09 -5.97 -1.22
CA GLY A 104 12.05 -6.14 -2.23
C GLY A 104 10.67 -6.43 -1.65
N GLY A 105 9.85 -7.18 -2.39
CA GLY A 105 8.48 -7.49 -2.00
C GLY A 105 8.42 -8.41 -0.78
N PHE A 106 9.31 -9.40 -0.71
CA PHE A 106 9.43 -10.27 0.46
C PHE A 106 9.83 -9.48 1.71
N GLU A 107 10.90 -8.68 1.64
CA GLU A 107 11.41 -7.91 2.79
C GLU A 107 10.39 -6.88 3.27
N PHE A 108 9.65 -6.26 2.34
CA PHE A 108 8.53 -5.38 2.66
C PHE A 108 7.45 -6.07 3.49
N LEU A 109 6.97 -7.22 3.05
CA LEU A 109 5.94 -7.96 3.78
C LEU A 109 6.48 -8.52 5.10
N GLN A 110 7.73 -8.98 5.12
CA GLN A 110 8.38 -9.42 6.35
C GLN A 110 8.48 -8.28 7.37
N GLN A 111 8.86 -7.07 6.95
CA GLN A 111 8.87 -5.90 7.83
C GLN A 111 7.47 -5.59 8.34
N GLY A 112 6.45 -5.57 7.48
CA GLY A 112 5.05 -5.37 7.89
C GLY A 112 4.58 -6.40 8.92
N VAL A 113 4.93 -7.68 8.74
CA VAL A 113 4.60 -8.76 9.70
C VAL A 113 5.29 -8.53 11.04
N ARG A 114 6.56 -8.08 11.04
CA ARG A 114 7.28 -7.76 12.29
C ARG A 114 6.68 -6.57 13.03
N GLU A 115 6.19 -5.56 12.31
CA GLU A 115 5.68 -4.31 12.89
C GLU A 115 4.22 -4.41 13.33
N HIS A 116 3.39 -5.15 12.60
CA HIS A 116 1.93 -5.16 12.79
C HIS A 116 1.36 -6.53 13.15
N GLY A 117 2.17 -7.59 13.05
CA GLY A 117 1.70 -8.97 13.18
C GLY A 117 1.12 -9.51 11.88
N VAL A 118 1.22 -10.83 11.71
CA VAL A 118 0.81 -11.53 10.48
C VAL A 118 -0.68 -11.35 10.18
N ASP A 119 -1.53 -11.38 11.21
CA ASP A 119 -2.99 -11.31 11.03
C ASP A 119 -3.44 -9.95 10.53
N ALA A 120 -2.81 -8.87 11.01
CA ALA A 120 -3.10 -7.52 10.54
C ALA A 120 -2.72 -7.35 9.05
N VAL A 121 -1.54 -7.87 8.66
CA VAL A 121 -1.11 -7.83 7.26
C VAL A 121 -2.06 -8.65 6.39
N LYS A 122 -2.41 -9.88 6.80
CA LYS A 122 -3.39 -10.72 6.08
C LYS A 122 -4.74 -10.03 5.91
N ALA A 123 -5.28 -9.46 6.98
CA ALA A 123 -6.57 -8.79 6.97
C ALA A 123 -6.64 -7.69 5.89
N VAL A 124 -5.53 -7.00 5.64
CA VAL A 124 -5.43 -5.99 4.58
C VAL A 124 -5.53 -6.60 3.17
N PHE A 125 -4.92 -7.77 2.93
CA PHE A 125 -5.02 -8.48 1.65
C PHE A 125 -6.35 -9.22 1.45
N GLU A 126 -7.10 -9.46 2.52
CA GLU A 126 -8.38 -10.17 2.52
C GLU A 126 -9.60 -9.23 2.40
N MET A 127 -9.39 -7.91 2.39
CA MET A 127 -10.48 -6.95 2.20
C MET A 127 -11.11 -7.12 0.81
N LYS A 128 -12.40 -7.47 0.78
CA LYS A 128 -13.12 -7.79 -0.48
C LYS A 128 -13.76 -6.58 -1.16
N ASN A 129 -14.15 -5.58 -0.38
CA ASN A 129 -14.92 -4.43 -0.86
C ASN A 129 -14.11 -3.13 -0.83
N THR A 130 -12.86 -3.18 -0.35
CA THR A 130 -12.07 -2.01 -0.02
C THR A 130 -10.60 -2.28 -0.32
N MET A 131 -9.90 -1.28 -0.84
CA MET A 131 -8.47 -1.30 -1.09
C MET A 131 -7.80 -0.22 -0.24
N LEU A 132 -6.68 -0.55 0.39
CA LEU A 132 -5.91 0.36 1.24
C LEU A 132 -4.84 1.12 0.46
N PHE A 133 -5.21 2.27 -0.07
CA PHE A 133 -4.29 3.12 -0.79
C PHE A 133 -3.46 4.00 0.15
N ARG A 134 -2.12 4.01 0.03
CA ARG A 134 -1.24 4.86 0.85
C ARG A 134 -0.63 5.98 0.01
N ALA A 135 -0.95 7.22 0.34
CA ALA A 135 -0.33 8.41 -0.25
C ALA A 135 0.84 8.87 0.62
N ASN A 136 2.02 9.05 0.02
CA ASN A 136 3.25 9.51 0.65
C ASN A 136 3.52 8.89 2.03
N PRO A 137 3.44 7.55 2.19
CA PRO A 137 3.58 6.94 3.51
C PRO A 137 4.97 7.25 4.07
N ALA A 138 5.03 7.64 5.34
CA ALA A 138 6.29 7.80 6.08
C ALA A 138 6.99 6.46 6.40
N PHE A 139 6.61 5.37 5.73
CA PHE A 139 7.21 4.06 5.90
C PHE A 139 8.65 4.10 5.40
N ARG A 140 9.59 3.71 6.26
CA ARG A 140 11.01 3.59 5.91
C ARG A 140 11.33 2.10 5.77
N ALA A 141 11.79 1.70 4.59
CA ALA A 141 12.33 0.36 4.40
C ALA A 141 13.57 0.19 5.27
N ILE A 142 13.70 -0.95 5.97
CA ILE A 142 14.83 -1.24 6.85
C ILE A 142 15.52 -2.50 6.34
N CYS A 143 16.82 -2.40 6.05
CA CYS A 143 17.59 -3.56 5.59
C CYS A 143 17.50 -4.69 6.62
N PRO A 144 17.07 -5.91 6.24
CA PRO A 144 16.89 -7.01 7.19
C PRO A 144 18.21 -7.50 7.80
N ASN A 145 19.35 -7.19 7.16
CA ASN A 145 20.67 -7.65 7.56
C ASN A 145 21.41 -6.61 8.44
N CYS A 146 21.71 -5.42 7.90
CA CYS A 146 22.47 -4.40 8.62
C CYS A 146 21.60 -3.38 9.40
N ARG A 147 20.27 -3.43 9.22
CA ARG A 147 19.28 -2.53 9.87
C ARG A 147 19.39 -1.05 9.49
N GLU A 148 20.10 -0.72 8.43
CA GLU A 148 20.10 0.63 7.89
C GLU A 148 18.74 1.02 7.35
N MET A 149 18.39 2.30 7.54
CA MET A 149 17.22 2.91 6.91
C MET A 149 17.51 3.11 5.43
N LEU A 150 16.62 2.57 4.60
CA LEU A 150 16.67 2.67 3.15
C LEU A 150 15.73 3.78 2.67
N GLY A 151 15.76 4.03 1.35
CA GLY A 151 14.93 5.03 0.69
C GLY A 151 13.45 4.68 0.64
N ASP A 152 12.70 5.50 -0.09
CA ASP A 152 11.25 5.34 -0.23
C ASP A 152 10.91 4.10 -1.08
N LEU A 153 9.78 3.48 -0.73
CA LEU A 153 9.29 2.28 -1.39
C LEU A 153 7.96 2.57 -2.09
N GLU A 154 7.94 2.37 -3.39
CA GLU A 154 6.69 2.30 -4.16
C GLU A 154 6.29 0.84 -4.37
N TYR A 155 4.98 0.59 -4.34
CA TYR A 155 4.43 -0.73 -4.63
C TYR A 155 3.01 -0.60 -5.18
N ASP A 156 2.58 -1.60 -5.92
CA ASP A 156 1.27 -1.68 -6.56
C ASP A 156 0.72 -3.09 -6.40
N CYS A 157 -0.58 -3.19 -6.14
CA CYS A 157 -1.27 -4.45 -5.94
C CYS A 157 -2.77 -4.27 -6.22
N ASP A 158 -3.40 -5.29 -6.81
CA ASP A 158 -4.86 -5.28 -6.99
C ASP A 158 -5.62 -5.68 -5.72
N GLN A 159 -4.94 -6.25 -4.72
CA GLN A 159 -5.56 -6.58 -3.42
C GLN A 159 -5.41 -5.42 -2.42
N TYR A 160 -4.28 -4.72 -2.48
CA TYR A 160 -3.87 -3.77 -1.44
C TYR A 160 -3.96 -2.30 -1.89
N GLY A 161 -4.21 -1.94 -3.16
CA GLY A 161 -4.34 -0.52 -3.57
C GLY A 161 -3.01 0.17 -3.87
N GLY A 162 -1.96 -0.14 -3.11
CA GLY A 162 -0.59 0.30 -3.40
C GLY A 162 -0.13 1.54 -2.62
N CYS A 163 1.10 1.96 -2.92
CA CYS A 163 1.74 3.17 -2.39
C CYS A 163 2.02 4.14 -3.54
N CYS A 164 1.72 5.41 -3.32
CA CYS A 164 1.90 6.48 -4.28
C CYS A 164 2.59 7.68 -3.62
N LEU A 165 3.72 8.08 -4.20
CA LEU A 165 4.55 9.20 -3.81
C LEU A 165 4.31 10.41 -4.72
N ALA A 166 4.49 11.61 -4.18
CA ALA A 166 4.56 12.84 -4.95
C ALA A 166 5.63 12.70 -6.05
N PRO A 167 5.39 13.23 -7.26
CA PRO A 167 6.45 13.37 -8.24
C PRO A 167 7.62 14.16 -7.63
N ALA A 168 8.85 13.72 -7.89
CA ALA A 168 10.06 14.44 -7.50
C ALA A 168 10.18 15.80 -8.21
#